data_AF-A0A2V8IJR1-F1
#
_entry.id   AF-A0A2V8IJR1-F1
#
_cell.length_a   1.000
_cell.length_b   1.000
_cell.length_c   1.000
_cell.angle_alpha   90.00
_cell.angle_beta   90.00
_cell.angle_gamma   90.00
#
_symmetry.space_group_name_H-M   'P 1'
#
loop_
_entity.id
_entity.type
_entity.pdbx_description
1 polymer ?
#
loop_
_entity_poly.entity_id
_entity_poly.type
_entity_poly.pdbx_seq_one_letter_code
_entity_poly.pdbx_strand_id
1 'polypeptide(L)'
;MSAPRRGMLDPDGRLWFGENRANRIGMFDTKTERFQEWMAPTAESWPYDVTADKNGDAWSGGEFSDRVLRLNAKTGEIVEYLLP
;
A
#
# COMPACT_ATOMS: atom_id res chain seq x y z
N MET A 1 -10.90 12.92 -3.80
CA MET A 1 -11.44 11.65 -3.27
C MET A 1 -10.34 10.60 -3.36
N SER A 2 -10.07 9.82 -2.31
CA SER A 2 -8.94 8.86 -2.30
C SER A 2 -9.18 7.61 -3.16
N ALA A 3 -10.45 7.23 -3.36
CA ALA A 3 -10.87 6.09 -4.17
C ALA A 3 -10.16 4.77 -3.77
N PRO A 4 -10.37 4.27 -2.53
CA PRO A 4 -9.77 3.03 -2.08
C PRO A 4 -10.19 1.85 -2.98
N ARG A 5 -9.26 0.92 -3.21
CA ARG A 5 -9.43 -0.25 -4.08
C ARG A 5 -9.35 -1.54 -3.26
N ARG A 6 -8.69 -2.57 -3.79
CA ARG A 6 -8.63 -3.88 -3.14
C ARG A 6 -7.84 -3.78 -1.84
N GLY A 7 -8.19 -4.65 -0.91
CA GLY A 7 -7.49 -4.76 0.35
C GLY A 7 -7.67 -6.11 1.01
N MET A 8 -6.75 -6.41 1.92
CA MET A 8 -6.71 -7.66 2.68
C MET A 8 -6.36 -7.39 4.14
N LEU A 9 -6.91 -8.23 5.02
CA LEU A 9 -6.52 -8.26 6.43
C LEU A 9 -5.21 -9.03 6.58
N ASP A 10 -4.29 -8.47 7.37
CA ASP A 10 -3.13 -9.21 7.87
C ASP A 10 -3.49 -10.04 9.14
N PRO A 11 -2.61 -10.94 9.60
CA PRO A 11 -2.85 -11.73 10.82
C PRO A 11 -2.98 -10.91 12.10
N ASP A 12 -2.52 -9.65 12.12
CA ASP A 12 -2.65 -8.74 13.24
C ASP A 12 -4.01 -8.02 13.26
N GLY A 13 -4.83 -8.20 12.21
CA GLY A 13 -6.13 -7.56 12.04
C GLY A 13 -6.04 -6.15 11.44
N ARG A 14 -4.96 -5.82 10.74
CA ARG A 14 -4.84 -4.56 10.00
C ARG A 14 -5.32 -4.73 8.57
N LEU A 15 -6.20 -3.84 8.11
CA LEU A 15 -6.69 -3.81 6.74
C LEU A 15 -5.74 -2.98 5.88
N TRP A 16 -5.09 -3.62 4.92
CA TRP A 16 -4.21 -2.98 3.96
C TRP A 16 -4.94 -2.76 2.64
N PHE A 17 -4.82 -1.58 2.03
CA PHE A 17 -5.51 -1.25 0.78
C PHE A 17 -4.81 -0.15 -0.02
N GLY A 18 -5.04 -0.12 -1.33
CA GLY A 18 -4.54 0.96 -2.19
C GLY A 18 -5.49 2.16 -2.18
N GLU A 19 -5.01 3.36 -1.87
CA GLU A 19 -5.70 4.62 -2.13
C GLU A 19 -5.34 5.11 -3.54
N ASN A 20 -5.95 4.46 -4.52
CA ASN A 20 -5.60 4.56 -5.94
C ASN A 20 -5.50 6.01 -6.45
N ARG A 21 -6.53 6.85 -6.24
CA ARG A 21 -6.50 8.25 -6.70
C ARG A 21 -5.75 9.19 -5.77
N ALA A 22 -5.40 8.74 -4.56
CA ALA A 22 -4.56 9.51 -3.64
C ALA A 22 -3.06 9.22 -3.82
N ASN A 23 -2.71 8.21 -4.63
CA ASN A 23 -1.36 7.72 -4.82
C ASN A 23 -0.71 7.20 -3.52
N ARG A 24 -1.50 6.54 -2.66
CA ARG A 24 -1.02 6.03 -1.36
C ARG A 24 -1.29 4.54 -1.17
N ILE A 25 -0.47 3.92 -0.33
CA ILE A 25 -0.79 2.68 0.37
C ILE A 25 -1.40 3.07 1.71
N GLY A 26 -2.57 2.52 2.03
CA GLY A 26 -3.28 2.73 3.30
C GLY A 26 -3.28 1.47 4.15
N MET A 27 -3.23 1.67 5.47
CA MET A 27 -3.42 0.64 6.48
C MET A 27 -4.37 1.15 7.57
N PHE A 28 -5.40 0.37 7.89
CA PHE A 28 -6.29 0.63 9.00
C PHE A 28 -6.10 -0.44 10.08
N ASP A 29 -5.65 -0.04 11.26
CA ASP A 29 -5.56 -0.92 12.41
C ASP A 29 -6.94 -1.00 13.08
N THR A 30 -7.61 -2.15 12.93
CA THR A 30 -9.00 -2.33 13.41
C THR A 30 -9.12 -2.36 14.93
N LYS A 31 -8.03 -2.57 15.67
CA LYS A 31 -8.04 -2.61 17.13
C LYS A 31 -7.94 -1.22 17.73
N THR A 32 -7.17 -0.35 17.08
CA THR A 32 -6.95 1.03 17.54
C THR A 32 -7.78 2.07 16.79
N GLU A 33 -8.45 1.65 15.71
CA GLU A 33 -9.21 2.49 14.79
C GLU A 33 -8.36 3.62 14.18
N ARG A 34 -7.09 3.34 13.86
CA ARG A 34 -6.16 4.33 13.31
C ARG A 34 -5.73 3.98 11.90
N PHE A 35 -5.69 5.00 11.05
CA PHE A 35 -5.12 4.94 9.71
C PHE A 35 -3.64 5.32 9.73
N GLN A 36 -2.85 4.66 8.87
CA GLN A 36 -1.55 5.12 8.42
C GLN A 36 -1.52 5.03 6.90
N GLU A 37 -0.90 6.01 6.27
CA GLU A 37 -0.89 6.16 4.82
C GLU A 37 0.53 6.51 4.36
N TRP A 38 0.99 5.89 3.27
CA TRP A 38 2.31 6.13 2.70
C TRP A 38 2.20 6.51 1.22
N MET A 39 2.77 7.66 0.85
CA MET A 39 2.76 8.17 -0.52
C MET A 39 3.72 7.36 -1.40
N ALA A 40 3.24 6.87 -2.53
CA ALA A 40 4.10 6.25 -3.54
C ALA A 40 5.09 7.29 -4.11
N PRO A 41 6.39 6.94 -4.27
CA PRO A 41 7.39 7.86 -4.80
C PRO A 41 7.11 8.33 -6.22
N THR A 42 6.70 7.42 -7.11
CA THR A 42 6.30 7.78 -8.47
C THR A 42 4.89 8.38 -8.45
N ALA A 43 4.76 9.55 -9.06
CA ALA A 43 3.46 10.18 -9.27
C ALA A 43 2.57 9.28 -10.13
N GLU A 44 1.29 9.23 -9.79
CA GLU A 44 0.30 8.42 -10.53
C GLU A 44 0.64 6.92 -10.56
N SER A 45 1.39 6.40 -9.58
CA SER A 45 1.55 4.95 -9.39
C SER A 45 0.23 4.23 -9.20
N TRP A 46 -0.77 4.89 -8.62
CA TRP A 46 -2.13 4.36 -8.44
C TRP A 46 -2.14 2.95 -7.80
N PRO A 47 -1.64 2.81 -6.55
CA PRO A 47 -1.67 1.53 -5.84
C PRO A 47 -3.07 0.91 -5.87
N TYR A 48 -3.18 -0.36 -6.29
CA TYR A 48 -4.48 -1.00 -6.54
C TYR A 48 -4.88 -2.05 -5.51
N ASP A 49 -3.97 -2.96 -5.18
CA ASP A 49 -4.13 -3.96 -4.13
C ASP A 49 -2.94 -3.87 -3.18
N VAL A 50 -3.11 -4.25 -1.92
CA VAL A 50 -2.00 -4.24 -0.95
C VAL A 50 -2.02 -5.51 -0.12
N THR A 51 -0.89 -6.23 -0.16
CA THR A 51 -0.68 -7.46 0.61
C THR A 51 0.45 -7.27 1.59
N ALA A 52 0.17 -7.37 2.88
CA ALA A 52 1.22 -7.45 3.90
C ALA A 52 1.88 -8.84 3.90
N ASP A 53 3.20 -8.88 4.03
CA ASP A 53 3.96 -10.11 4.18
C ASP A 53 4.38 -10.36 5.64
N LYS A 54 4.93 -11.55 5.88
CA LYS A 54 5.36 -11.99 7.22
C LYS A 54 6.60 -11.25 7.76
N ASN A 55 7.32 -10.52 6.92
CA ASN A 55 8.55 -9.82 7.30
C ASN A 55 8.27 -8.37 7.73
N GLY A 56 7.02 -7.91 7.59
CA GLY A 56 6.61 -6.55 7.90
C GLY A 56 6.72 -5.59 6.71
N ASP A 57 6.89 -6.13 5.50
CA ASP A 57 6.73 -5.37 4.28
C ASP A 57 5.29 -5.49 3.76
N ALA A 58 4.85 -4.52 2.95
CA ALA A 58 3.58 -4.55 2.23
C ALA A 58 3.83 -4.31 0.74
N TRP A 59 3.16 -5.10 -0.10
CA TRP A 59 3.38 -5.12 -1.54
C TRP A 59 2.15 -4.64 -2.30
N SER A 60 2.37 -3.81 -3.31
CA SER A 60 1.31 -3.29 -4.17
C SER A 60 1.73 -3.28 -5.64
N GLY A 61 0.77 -3.49 -6.54
CA GLY A 61 0.94 -3.18 -7.97
C GLY A 61 0.44 -1.78 -8.26
N GLY A 62 1.23 -1.01 -9.01
CA GLY A 62 0.79 0.27 -9.56
C GLY A 62 -0.05 0.07 -10.81
N GLU A 63 -1.28 0.61 -10.84
CA GLU A 63 -2.19 0.47 -11.98
C GLU A 63 -1.74 1.27 -13.21
N PHE A 64 -0.91 2.30 -13.03
CA PHE A 64 -0.56 3.25 -14.09
C PHE A 64 0.94 3.58 -14.22
N SER A 65 1.82 2.84 -13.53
CA SER A 65 3.26 3.13 -13.51
C SER A 65 4.18 2.00 -13.95
N ASP A 66 3.63 0.88 -14.44
CA ASP A 66 4.35 -0.37 -14.76
C ASP A 66 5.30 -0.79 -13.63
N ARG A 67 4.88 -0.59 -12.38
CA ARG A 67 5.72 -0.81 -11.20
C ARG A 67 5.05 -1.68 -10.15
N VAL A 68 5.89 -2.42 -9.44
CA VAL A 68 5.56 -3.04 -8.15
C VAL A 68 6.19 -2.21 -7.04
N LEU A 69 5.45 -1.96 -5.97
CA LEU A 69 5.87 -1.22 -4.79
C LEU A 69 6.06 -2.19 -3.63
N ARG A 70 7.17 -2.04 -2.91
CA ARG A 70 7.41 -2.66 -1.60
C ARG A 70 7.57 -1.58 -0.56
N LEU A 71 6.64 -1.51 0.38
CA LEU A 71 6.68 -0.66 1.57
C LEU A 71 7.24 -1.43 2.75
N ASN A 72 8.26 -0.91 3.43
CA ASN A 72 8.59 -1.35 4.79
C ASN A 72 7.72 -0.58 5.79
N ALA A 73 6.78 -1.25 6.43
CA ALA A 73 5.79 -0.58 7.29
C ALA A 73 6.40 0.01 8.58
N LYS A 74 7.59 -0.44 9.00
CA LYS A 74 8.27 0.05 10.21
C LYS A 74 9.01 1.35 9.95
N THR A 75 9.63 1.47 8.77
CA THR A 75 10.44 2.65 8.41
C THR A 75 9.69 3.63 7.52
N GLY A 76 8.64 3.18 6.83
CA GLY A 76 7.93 3.92 5.80
C GLY A 76 8.66 4.00 4.46
N GLU A 77 9.79 3.30 4.30
CA GLU A 77 10.53 3.27 3.04
C GLU A 77 9.76 2.53 1.96
N ILE A 78 9.66 3.11 0.77
CA ILE A 78 9.06 2.46 -0.40
C ILE A 78 10.13 2.28 -1.48
N VAL A 79 10.26 1.04 -1.96
CA VAL A 79 11.06 0.69 -3.13
C VAL A 79 10.13 0.35 -4.29
N GLU A 80 10.39 0.90 -5.47
CA GLU A 80 9.62 0.63 -6.69
C GLU A 80 10.46 -0.16 -7.70
N TYR A 81 9.86 -1.22 -8.26
CA TYR A 81 10.48 -2.10 -9.25
C TYR A 81 9.74 -1.93 -10.57
N LEU A 82 10.44 -1.45 -11.61
CA LEU A 82 9.91 -1.37 -12.96
C LEU A 82 9.71 -2.78 -13.54
N LEU A 83 8.54 -3.03 -14.10
CA LEU A 83 8.22 -4.24 -14.84
C LEU A 83 8.85 -4.20 -16.25
N PRO A 84 9.19 -5.37 -16.84
CA PRO A 84 9.81 -5.46 -18.17
C PRO A 84 8.91 -5.00 -19.31
#